data_AF-A0A151CI38-F1
#
_entry.id   AF-A0A151CI38-F1
#
_cell.length_a   1.000
_cell.length_b   1.000
_cell.length_c   1.000
_cell.angle_alpha   90.00
_cell.angle_beta   90.00
_cell.angle_gamma   90.00
#
_symmetry.space_group_name_H-M   'P 1'
#
loop_
_entity.id
_entity.type
_entity.pdbx_description
1 polymer ?
#
loop_
_entity_poly.entity_id
_entity_poly.type
_entity_poly.pdbx_seq_one_letter_code
_entity_poly.pdbx_strand_id
1 'polypeptide(L)'
;MEKMTLKAYAIKHKMSMFNVVKLVKSGKVKSETVEEEGKNVVYVFEEADLELPAENDEAVNGEEKPAGLLKRVAALENEVALLRKEIKDLKKLL
;
A
#
# COMPACT_ATOMS: atom_id res chain seq x y z
N MET A 1 -6.11 15.13 -1.11
CA MET A 1 -6.50 13.81 -0.57
C MET A 1 -8.00 13.73 -0.62
N GLU A 2 -8.54 12.92 -1.53
CA GLU A 2 -9.98 12.71 -1.63
C GLU A 2 -10.35 11.52 -0.74
N LYS A 3 -11.30 11.73 0.19
CA LYS A 3 -11.84 10.66 1.04
C LYS A 3 -13.09 10.08 0.36
N MET A 4 -13.16 8.77 0.24
CA MET A 4 -14.31 8.11 -0.38
C MET A 4 -14.71 6.84 0.36
N THR A 5 -15.97 6.44 0.23
CA THR A 5 -16.44 5.18 0.81
C THR A 5 -15.87 4.00 0.04
N LEU A 6 -15.84 2.81 0.66
CA LEU A 6 -15.45 1.57 -0.01
C LEU A 6 -16.20 1.35 -1.34
N LYS A 7 -17.50 1.70 -1.39
CA LYS A 7 -18.32 1.58 -2.60
C LYS A 7 -17.88 2.51 -3.72
N ALA A 8 -17.61 3.78 -3.39
CA ALA A 8 -17.14 4.76 -4.36
C ALA A 8 -15.77 4.34 -4.93
N TYR A 9 -14.89 3.82 -4.07
CA TYR A 9 -13.59 3.28 -4.46
C TYR A 9 -13.73 2.07 -5.40
N ALA A 10 -14.64 1.14 -5.10
CA ALA A 10 -14.94 -0.02 -5.93
C ALA A 10 -15.37 0.38 -7.36
N ILE A 11 -16.29 1.34 -7.46
CA ILE A 11 -16.83 1.81 -8.74
C ILE A 11 -15.73 2.52 -9.56
N LYS A 12 -14.96 3.42 -8.91
CA LYS A 12 -13.91 4.20 -9.56
C LYS A 12 -12.83 3.31 -10.17
N HIS A 13 -12.39 2.30 -9.43
CA HIS A 13 -11.32 1.39 -9.85
C HIS A 13 -11.83 0.10 -10.50
N LYS A 14 -13.14 -0.02 -10.76
CA LYS A 14 -13.78 -1.19 -11.37
C LYS A 14 -13.42 -2.51 -10.69
N MET A 15 -13.28 -2.49 -9.37
CA MET A 15 -12.90 -3.65 -8.56
C MET A 15 -14.07 -4.13 -7.71
N SER A 16 -14.07 -5.42 -7.37
CA SER A 16 -15.06 -5.99 -6.45
C SER A 16 -14.91 -5.40 -5.05
N MET A 17 -16.03 -5.20 -4.35
CA MET A 17 -16.03 -4.81 -2.93
C MET A 17 -15.19 -5.74 -2.06
N PHE A 18 -15.11 -7.03 -2.40
CA PHE A 18 -14.27 -7.99 -1.69
C PHE A 18 -12.78 -7.64 -1.81
N ASN A 19 -12.34 -7.25 -3.01
CA ASN A 19 -10.96 -6.88 -3.28
C ASN A 19 -10.61 -5.55 -2.62
N VAL A 20 -11.54 -4.59 -2.60
CA VAL A 20 -11.39 -3.32 -1.86
C VAL A 20 -11.19 -3.60 -0.37
N VAL A 21 -12.01 -4.47 0.24
CA VAL A 21 -11.87 -4.84 1.65
C VAL A 21 -10.55 -5.56 1.92
N LYS A 22 -10.10 -6.43 1.00
CA LYS A 22 -8.79 -7.10 1.08
C LYS A 22 -7.64 -6.10 1.04
N LEU A 23 -7.72 -5.09 0.17
CA LEU A 23 -6.72 -4.02 0.06
C LEU A 23 -6.64 -3.17 1.33
N VAL A 24 -7.80 -2.82 1.91
CA VAL A 24 -7.90 -2.11 3.18
C VAL A 24 -7.32 -2.95 4.33
N LYS A 25 -7.70 -4.22 4.46
CA LYS A 25 -7.18 -5.13 5.49
C LYS A 25 -5.68 -5.41 5.36
N SER A 26 -5.14 -5.42 4.14
CA SER A 26 -3.71 -5.60 3.89
C SER A 26 -2.89 -4.33 4.07
N GLY A 27 -3.53 -3.18 4.36
CA GLY A 27 -2.85 -1.89 4.53
C GLY A 27 -2.27 -1.31 3.24
N LYS A 28 -2.57 -1.91 2.08
CA LYS A 28 -2.11 -1.44 0.76
C LYS A 28 -2.76 -0.11 0.35
N VAL A 29 -3.92 0.20 0.93
CA VAL A 29 -4.61 1.47 0.71
C VAL A 29 -4.88 2.11 2.06
N LYS A 30 -4.56 3.40 2.18
CA LYS A 30 -4.83 4.17 3.39
C LYS A 30 -6.34 4.24 3.61
N SER A 31 -6.77 3.88 4.80
CA SER A 31 -8.18 3.92 5.19
C SER A 31 -8.33 4.36 6.63
N GLU A 32 -9.49 4.92 6.93
CA GLU A 32 -9.88 5.34 8.27
C GLU A 32 -11.25 4.74 8.57
N THR A 33 -11.39 4.16 9.75
CA THR A 33 -12.69 3.72 10.26
C THR A 33 -13.19 4.79 11.21
N VAL A 34 -14.30 5.41 10.87
CA VAL A 34 -14.97 6.44 11.67
C VAL A 34 -16.27 5.86 12.20
N GLU A 35 -16.56 6.09 13.47
CA GLU A 35 -17.85 5.73 14.05
C GLU A 35 -18.83 6.89 13.82
N GLU A 36 -19.75 6.72 12.88
CA GLU A 36 -20.84 7.65 12.61
C GLU A 36 -22.16 6.98 13.01
N GLU A 37 -22.96 7.65 13.85
CA GLU A 37 -24.29 7.19 14.28
C GLU A 37 -24.30 5.77 14.89
N GLY A 38 -23.23 5.39 15.60
CA GLY A 38 -23.06 4.05 16.19
C GLY A 38 -22.77 2.95 15.17
N LYS A 39 -22.40 3.31 13.94
CA LYS A 39 -21.96 2.38 12.88
C LYS A 39 -20.53 2.70 12.48
N ASN A 40 -19.72 1.65 12.38
CA ASN A 40 -18.36 1.74 11.84
C ASN A 40 -18.41 1.92 10.32
N VAL A 41 -18.01 3.10 9.85
CA VAL A 41 -17.91 3.45 8.43
C VAL A 41 -16.43 3.51 8.04
N VAL A 42 -16.07 2.78 7.00
CA VAL A 42 -14.69 2.74 6.49
C VAL A 42 -14.57 3.66 5.28
N TYR A 43 -13.69 4.65 5.39
CA TYR A 43 -13.27 5.55 4.32
C TYR A 43 -11.90 5.15 3.79
N VAL A 44 -11.71 5.35 2.49
CA VAL A 44 -10.48 5.08 1.76
C VAL A 44 -9.93 6.42 1.26
N PHE A 45 -8.63 6.65 1.47
CA PHE A 45 -7.92 7.82 0.98
C PHE A 45 -7.21 7.48 -0.32
N GLU A 46 -7.50 8.25 -1.36
CA GLU A 46 -6.82 8.11 -2.63
C GLU A 46 -5.57 8.99 -2.67
N GLU A 47 -4.40 8.34 -2.80
CA GLU A 47 -3.15 8.99 -3.17
C GLU A 47 -2.99 8.82 -4.69
N ALA A 48 -2.65 9.91 -5.38
CA ALA A 48 -2.59 9.95 -6.85
C ALA A 48 -1.57 8.96 -7.45
N ASP A 49 -0.66 8.43 -6.63
CA ASP A 49 0.46 7.58 -7.05
C ASP A 49 0.32 6.10 -6.62
N LEU A 50 -0.86 5.67 -6.16
CA LEU A 50 -1.08 4.26 -5.86
C LEU A 50 -1.30 3.46 -7.15
N GLU A 51 -0.22 2.87 -7.66
CA GLU A 51 -0.28 1.78 -8.64
C GLU A 51 -1.02 0.58 -8.02
N LEU A 52 -2.35 0.52 -8.24
CA LEU A 52 -3.14 -0.62 -7.86
C LEU A 52 -2.79 -1.81 -8.77
N PRO A 53 -2.56 -3.01 -8.23
CA PRO A 53 -2.31 -4.18 -9.04
C PRO A 53 -3.56 -4.45 -9.90
N ALA A 54 -3.41 -4.32 -11.22
CA ALA A 54 -4.43 -4.74 -12.17
C ALA A 54 -4.74 -6.21 -11.94
N GLU A 55 -6.01 -6.52 -11.66
CA GLU A 55 -6.50 -7.89 -11.55
C GLU A 55 -6.44 -8.55 -12.93
N ASN A 56 -5.34 -9.25 -13.19
CA ASN A 56 -5.41 -10.42 -14.06
C ASN A 56 -5.81 -11.59 -13.17
N ASP A 57 -6.95 -12.18 -13.49
CA ASP A 57 -7.43 -13.47 -12.98
C ASP A 57 -6.35 -14.53 -13.19
N GLU A 58 -5.58 -14.87 -12.16
CA GLU A 58 -4.98 -16.20 -12.06
C GLU A 58 -5.05 -16.70 -10.61
N ALA A 59 -5.84 -17.75 -10.44
CA ALA A 59 -5.75 -18.64 -9.31
C ALA A 59 -4.33 -19.22 -9.24
N VAL A 60 -3.47 -18.66 -8.41
CA VAL A 60 -2.24 -19.33 -7.99
C VAL A 60 -2.22 -19.42 -6.47
N ASN A 61 -2.81 -20.53 -6.02
CA ASN A 61 -2.50 -21.10 -4.73
C ASN A 61 -1.05 -21.62 -4.83
N GLY A 62 -0.11 -20.87 -4.27
CA GLY A 62 1.29 -21.23 -4.25
C GLY A 62 2.02 -20.38 -3.23
N GLU A 63 2.32 -20.97 -2.07
CA GLU A 63 3.25 -20.43 -1.09
C GLU A 63 4.68 -20.41 -1.67
N GLU A 64 4.93 -19.58 -2.67
CA GLU A 64 6.29 -19.20 -3.03
C GLU A 64 6.63 -17.93 -2.26
N LYS A 65 7.38 -18.09 -1.17
CA LYS A 65 8.11 -16.97 -0.57
C LYS A 65 8.88 -16.27 -1.70
N PRO A 66 8.56 -15.01 -2.01
CA PRO A 66 8.85 -14.48 -3.32
C PRO A 66 10.31 -14.08 -3.36
N ALA A 67 11.10 -14.77 -4.16
CA ALA A 67 12.48 -14.41 -4.44
C ALA A 67 12.62 -12.91 -4.86
N GLY A 68 11.54 -12.32 -5.39
CA GLY A 68 11.42 -10.89 -5.67
C GLY A 68 11.42 -9.97 -4.43
N LEU A 69 10.76 -10.35 -3.33
CA LEU A 69 10.76 -9.50 -2.12
C LEU A 69 12.12 -9.51 -1.45
N LEU A 70 12.80 -10.67 -1.37
CA LEU A 70 14.15 -10.72 -0.81
C LEU A 70 15.13 -9.85 -1.59
N LYS A 71 15.05 -9.87 -2.93
CA LYS A 71 15.83 -8.97 -3.79
C LYS A 71 15.50 -7.49 -3.54
N ARG A 72 14.23 -7.16 -3.36
CA ARG A 72 13.78 -5.78 -3.10
C ARG A 72 14.20 -5.28 -1.71
N VAL A 73 14.14 -6.14 -0.69
CA VAL A 73 14.65 -5.85 0.65
C VAL A 73 16.15 -5.60 0.60
N ALA A 74 16.92 -6.47 -0.06
CA ALA A 74 18.37 -6.28 -0.19
C ALA A 74 18.75 -4.99 -0.94
N ALA A 75 17.99 -4.61 -1.98
CA ALA A 75 18.19 -3.34 -2.68
C ALA A 75 17.93 -2.13 -1.77
N LEU A 76 16.84 -2.16 -1.00
CA LEU A 76 16.49 -1.09 -0.06
C LEU A 76 17.51 -0.97 1.09
N GLU A 77 17.99 -2.09 1.63
CA GLU A 77 19.02 -2.10 2.68
C GLU A 77 20.32 -1.44 2.20
N ASN A 78 20.72 -1.70 0.95
CA ASN A 78 21.89 -1.06 0.34
C ASN A 78 21.70 0.45 0.17
N GLU A 79 20.53 0.88 -0.28
CA GLU A 79 20.22 2.30 -0.44
C GLU A 79 20.25 3.04 0.90
N VAL A 80 19.65 2.46 1.95
CA VAL A 80 19.70 3.01 3.31
C VAL A 80 21.14 3.10 3.82
N ALA A 81 21.98 2.10 3.53
CA ALA A 81 23.38 2.12 3.93
C ALA A 81 24.16 3.28 3.26
N LEU A 82 23.94 3.51 1.96
CA LEU A 82 24.55 4.62 1.22
C LEU A 82 24.10 5.97 1.76
N LEU A 83 22.79 6.16 1.95
CA LEU A 83 22.24 7.40 2.49
C LEU A 83 22.76 7.69 3.90
N ARG A 84 22.88 6.66 4.75
CA ARG A 84 23.46 6.82 6.10
C ARG A 84 24.93 7.24 6.05
N LYS A 85 25.70 6.72 5.09
CA LYS A 85 27.10 7.11 4.89
C LYS A 85 27.18 8.58 4.46
N GLU A 86 26.37 8.98 3.50
CA GLU A 86 26.32 10.35 3.01
C GLU A 86 25.91 11.34 4.11
N ILE A 87 24.88 11.02 4.89
CA ILE A 87 24.49 11.82 6.06
C ILE A 87 25.64 11.92 7.06
N LYS A 88 26.38 10.83 7.31
CA LYS A 88 27.52 10.85 8.24
C LYS A 88 28.63 11.76 7.73
N ASP A 89 28.88 11.80 6.44
CA ASP A 89 29.93 12.63 5.86
C ASP A 89 29.50 14.11 5.80
N LEU A 90 28.24 14.40 5.45
CA LEU A 90 27.65 15.74 5.54
C LEU A 90 27.65 16.28 6.97
N LYS A 91 27.38 15.44 7.97
CA LYS A 91 27.44 15.82 9.40
C LYS A 91 28.85 16.11 9.92
N LYS A 92 29.91 15.69 9.21
CA LYS A 92 31.29 16.07 9.55
C LYS A 92 31.70 17.39 8.91
N LEU A 93 30.97 17.83 7.88
CA LEU A 93 31.20 19.08 7.16
C LEU A 93 30.43 20.26 7.77
N LEU A 94 29.45 19.98 8.63
CA LEU A 94 28.74 20.93 9.50
C LEU A 94 29.39 20.98 10.89
#